data_AF-A0A9X3XEN3-F1
#
_entry.id   AF-A0A9X3XEN3-F1
#
_cell.length_a   1.000
_cell.length_b   1.000
_cell.length_c   1.000
_cell.angle_alpha   90.00
_cell.angle_beta   90.00
_cell.angle_gamma   90.00
#
_symmetry.space_group_name_H-M   'P 1'
#
loop_
_entity.id
_entity.type
_entity.pdbx_description
1 polymer ?
#
loop_
_entity_poly.entity_id
_entity_poly.type
_entity_poly.pdbx_seq_one_letter_code
_entity_poly.pdbx_strand_id
1 'polypeptide(L)'
;MQVARFALQFALGIALTYALQRWDKSRLSEEQREHAWNAATWGAALLWYGPLCMPAWGWVTRRGKGRLHGLVGLVLGVVVTVLIALVAQVVDEVFVWAAGLPPDAPM
;
A
#
# COMPACT_ATOMS: atom_id res chain seq x y z
N MET A 1 12.55 21.26 -3.69
CA MET A 1 12.97 19.85 -3.57
C MET A 1 12.09 19.03 -2.64
N GLN A 2 11.80 19.50 -1.42
CA GLN A 2 10.89 18.79 -0.50
C GLN A 2 9.53 18.47 -1.13
N VAL A 3 8.94 19.42 -1.87
CA VAL A 3 7.68 19.19 -2.60
C VAL A 3 7.79 18.08 -3.65
N ALA A 4 8.91 17.98 -4.36
CA ALA A 4 9.11 16.95 -5.39
C ALA A 4 9.27 15.55 -4.77
N ARG A 5 10.03 15.45 -3.67
CA ARG A 5 10.19 14.19 -2.92
C ARG A 5 8.89 13.76 -2.24
N PHE A 6 8.17 14.71 -1.65
CA PHE A 6 6.83 14.46 -1.11
C PHE A 6 5.88 13.98 -2.21
N ALA A 7 5.84 14.66 -3.37
CA ALA A 7 5.00 14.25 -4.49
C ALA A 7 5.37 12.86 -5.02
N LEU A 8 6.67 12.56 -5.12
CA LEU A 8 7.18 11.25 -5.51
C LEU A 8 6.73 10.18 -4.51
N GLN A 9 6.96 10.37 -3.22
CA GLN A 9 6.58 9.41 -2.18
C GLN A 9 5.07 9.21 -2.10
N PHE A 10 4.29 10.29 -2.21
CA PHE A 10 2.84 10.24 -2.22
C PHE A 10 2.31 9.46 -3.44
N ALA A 11 2.78 9.81 -4.64
CA ALA A 11 2.38 9.14 -5.87
C ALA A 11 2.79 7.66 -5.87
N LEU A 12 4.02 7.35 -5.44
CA LEU A 12 4.54 5.99 -5.38
C LEU A 12 3.78 5.15 -4.35
N GLY A 13 3.50 5.71 -3.17
CA GLY A 13 2.72 5.05 -2.13
C GLY A 13 1.32 4.66 -2.61
N ILE A 14 0.62 5.58 -3.29
CA ILE A 14 -0.70 5.30 -3.87
C ILE A 14 -0.58 4.27 -5.00
N ALA A 15 0.34 4.47 -5.94
CA ALA A 15 0.47 3.63 -7.13
C ALA A 15 0.84 2.18 -6.79
N LEU A 16 1.80 1.97 -5.88
CA LEU A 16 2.20 0.63 -5.43
C LEU A 16 1.06 -0.07 -4.70
N THR A 17 0.38 0.65 -3.79
CA THR A 17 -0.77 0.10 -3.05
C THR A 17 -1.89 -0.30 -4.02
N TYR A 18 -2.23 0.58 -4.97
CA TYR A 18 -3.23 0.31 -5.99
C TYR A 18 -2.87 -0.92 -6.82
N ALA A 19 -1.63 -1.00 -7.32
CA ALA A 19 -1.17 -2.11 -8.15
C ALA A 19 -1.26 -3.45 -7.41
N LEU A 20 -0.81 -3.48 -6.15
CA LEU A 20 -0.86 -4.68 -5.31
C LEU A 20 -2.29 -5.10 -4.99
N GLN A 21 -3.17 -4.17 -4.62
CA GLN A 21 -4.57 -4.48 -4.34
C GLN A 21 -5.32 -4.91 -5.61
N ARG A 22 -5.02 -4.31 -6.77
CA ARG A 22 -5.60 -4.69 -8.06
C ARG A 22 -5.19 -6.09 -8.48
N TRP A 23 -3.94 -6.47 -8.23
CA TRP A 23 -3.41 -7.81 -8.44
C TRP A 23 -3.96 -8.83 -7.44
N ASP A 24 -4.03 -8.50 -6.15
CA ASP A 24 -4.63 -9.36 -5.12
C ASP A 24 -6.11 -9.62 -5.45
N LYS A 25 -6.86 -8.56 -5.79
CA LYS A 25 -8.29 -8.64 -6.18
C LYS A 25 -8.53 -9.58 -7.35
N SER A 26 -7.62 -9.64 -8.33
CA SER A 26 -7.77 -10.56 -9.47
C SER A 26 -7.58 -12.03 -9.09
N ARG A 27 -6.93 -12.31 -7.96
CA ARG A 27 -6.69 -13.66 -7.43
C ARG A 27 -7.70 -14.10 -6.37
N LEU A 28 -8.53 -13.20 -5.86
CA LEU A 28 -9.59 -13.52 -4.90
C LEU A 28 -10.69 -14.39 -5.55
N SER A 29 -11.23 -15.32 -4.76
CA SER A 29 -12.46 -16.04 -5.13
C SER A 29 -13.66 -15.08 -5.17
N GLU A 30 -14.76 -15.51 -5.76
CA GLU A 30 -16.00 -14.72 -5.87
C GLU A 30 -16.51 -14.27 -4.50
N GLU A 31 -16.64 -15.20 -3.54
CA GLU A 31 -17.01 -14.90 -2.15
C GLU A 31 -16.09 -13.85 -1.50
N GLN A 32 -14.77 -13.94 -1.73
CA GLN A 32 -13.83 -12.96 -1.19
C GLN A 32 -13.97 -11.58 -1.86
N ARG A 33 -14.34 -11.55 -3.13
CA ARG A 33 -14.59 -10.30 -3.87
C ARG A 33 -15.87 -9.60 -3.42
N GLU A 34 -16.90 -10.35 -3.04
CA GLU A 34 -18.13 -9.78 -2.48
C GLU A 34 -17.89 -9.04 -1.15
N HIS A 35 -16.95 -9.54 -0.34
CA HIS A 35 -16.54 -8.87 0.89
C HIS A 35 -15.54 -7.72 0.70
N ALA A 36 -14.89 -7.65 -0.47
CA ALA A 36 -13.94 -6.60 -0.77
C ALA A 36 -14.66 -5.25 -0.91
N TRP A 37 -13.90 -4.16 -0.74
CA TRP A 37 -14.44 -2.83 -0.96
C TRP A 37 -14.94 -2.65 -2.39
N ASN A 38 -16.09 -1.98 -2.51
CA ASN A 38 -16.55 -1.45 -3.78
C ASN A 38 -15.57 -0.39 -4.31
N ALA A 39 -15.75 0.04 -5.57
CA ALA A 39 -14.82 0.97 -6.22
C ALA A 39 -14.67 2.30 -5.48
N ALA A 40 -15.76 2.85 -4.92
CA ALA A 40 -15.74 4.13 -4.23
C ALA A 40 -14.98 4.05 -2.90
N THR A 41 -15.31 3.07 -2.05
CA THR A 41 -14.62 2.84 -0.77
C THR A 41 -13.15 2.49 -1.00
N TRP A 42 -12.85 1.71 -2.03
CA TRP A 42 -11.48 1.36 -2.40
C TRP A 42 -10.67 2.58 -2.83
N GLY A 43 -11.23 3.43 -3.71
CA GLY A 43 -10.60 4.66 -4.15
C GLY A 43 -10.38 5.65 -3.00
N ALA A 44 -11.36 5.81 -2.11
CA ALA A 44 -11.24 6.64 -0.92
C ALA A 44 -10.12 6.12 0.01
N ALA A 45 -10.07 4.81 0.26
CA ALA A 45 -9.05 4.21 1.11
C ALA A 45 -7.63 4.45 0.54
N LEU A 46 -7.46 4.31 -0.77
CA LEU A 46 -6.19 4.56 -1.45
C LEU A 46 -5.77 6.04 -1.36
N LEU A 47 -6.67 6.98 -1.64
CA LEU A 47 -6.36 8.40 -1.67
C LEU A 47 -6.00 8.94 -0.28
N TRP A 48 -6.76 8.56 0.75
CA TRP A 48 -6.63 9.13 2.09
C TRP A 48 -5.58 8.44 2.95
N TYR A 49 -5.38 7.13 2.75
CA TYR A 49 -4.51 6.33 3.61
C TYR A 49 -3.32 5.71 2.88
N GLY A 50 -3.32 5.70 1.54
CA GLY A 50 -2.24 5.11 0.76
C GLY A 50 -1.88 3.70 1.25
N PRO A 51 -0.61 3.40 1.55
CA PRO A 51 -0.18 2.09 2.05
C PRO A 51 -0.83 1.64 3.36
N LEU A 52 -1.30 2.57 4.20
CA LEU A 52 -1.91 2.25 5.50
C LEU A 52 -3.27 1.57 5.36
N CYS A 53 -3.88 1.54 4.17
CA CYS A 53 -5.12 0.80 3.97
C CYS A 53 -4.92 -0.71 3.79
N MET A 54 -3.68 -1.19 3.61
CA MET A 54 -3.39 -2.62 3.38
C MET A 54 -3.81 -3.56 4.53
N PRO A 55 -3.66 -3.24 5.83
CA PRO A 55 -4.16 -4.08 6.91
C PRO A 55 -5.67 -4.29 6.85
N ALA A 56 -6.41 -3.20 6.59
CA ALA A 56 -7.86 -3.26 6.46
C ALA A 56 -8.27 -4.02 5.19
N TRP A 57 -7.58 -3.82 4.06
CA TRP A 57 -7.77 -4.60 2.83
C TRP A 57 -7.58 -6.11 3.08
N GLY A 58 -6.48 -6.49 3.73
CA GLY A 58 -6.17 -7.87 4.07
C GLY A 58 -7.24 -8.50 4.98
N TRP A 59 -7.71 -7.75 5.98
CA TRP A 59 -8.82 -8.18 6.84
C TRP A 59 -10.10 -8.43 6.06
N VAL A 60 -10.59 -7.44 5.30
CA VAL A 60 -11.91 -7.54 4.64
C VAL A 60 -11.97 -8.63 3.58
N THR A 61 -10.86 -8.88 2.87
CA THR A 61 -10.78 -9.89 1.80
C THR A 61 -10.59 -11.32 2.29
N ARG A 62 -10.16 -11.53 3.54
CA ARG A 62 -9.80 -12.86 4.07
C ARG A 62 -10.66 -13.31 5.25
N ARG A 63 -11.38 -12.41 5.92
CA ARG A 63 -12.26 -12.74 7.06
C ARG A 63 -13.44 -13.66 6.71
N GLY A 64 -13.84 -13.76 5.44
CA GLY A 64 -14.91 -14.66 4.99
C GLY A 64 -14.62 -16.14 5.30
N LYS A 65 -13.33 -16.53 5.28
CA LYS A 65 -12.86 -17.88 5.65
C LYS A 65 -12.72 -18.10 7.17
N GLY A 66 -13.23 -17.17 7.98
CA GLY A 66 -13.14 -17.18 9.44
C GLY A 66 -12.17 -16.15 10.03
N ARG A 67 -12.29 -15.93 11.34
CA ARG A 67 -11.55 -14.87 12.07
C ARG A 67 -10.04 -15.03 11.98
N LEU A 68 -9.51 -16.25 12.05
CA LEU A 68 -8.07 -16.50 11.96
C LEU A 68 -7.50 -16.08 10.59
N HIS A 69 -8.19 -16.40 9.50
CA HIS A 69 -7.81 -15.96 8.17
C HIS A 69 -7.87 -14.43 8.03
N GLY A 70 -8.84 -13.79 8.67
CA GLY A 70 -8.91 -12.34 8.78
C GLY A 70 -7.68 -11.76 9.48
N LEU A 71 -7.28 -12.31 10.63
CA LEU A 71 -6.10 -11.87 11.38
C LEU A 71 -4.79 -12.07 10.59
N VAL A 72 -4.63 -13.22 9.94
CA VAL A 72 -3.50 -13.46 9.04
C VAL A 72 -3.49 -12.44 7.91
N GLY A 73 -4.64 -12.15 7.32
CA GLY A 73 -4.80 -11.10 6.30
C GLY A 73 -4.39 -9.72 6.80
N LEU A 74 -4.78 -9.36 8.02
CA LEU A 74 -4.40 -8.10 8.65
C LEU A 74 -2.89 -8.00 8.84
N VAL A 75 -2.26 -9.04 9.41
CA VAL A 75 -0.80 -9.09 9.62
C VAL A 75 -0.05 -9.00 8.29
N LEU A 76 -0.49 -9.76 7.27
CA LEU A 76 0.08 -9.66 5.93
C LEU A 76 -0.09 -8.25 5.36
N GLY A 77 -1.23 -7.60 5.59
CA GLY A 77 -1.46 -6.22 5.20
C GLY A 77 -0.47 -5.25 5.86
N VAL A 78 -0.18 -5.42 7.16
CA VAL A 78 0.86 -4.64 7.87
C VAL A 78 2.24 -4.87 7.25
N VAL A 79 2.61 -6.13 7.02
CA VAL A 79 3.89 -6.48 6.36
C VAL A 79 3.98 -5.80 5.00
N VAL A 80 2.93 -5.83 4.20
CA VAL A 80 2.91 -5.19 2.88
C VAL A 80 2.98 -3.66 2.99
N THR A 81 2.34 -3.03 3.98
CA THR A 81 2.52 -1.59 4.26
C THR A 81 4.00 -1.26 4.48
N VAL A 82 4.69 -2.04 5.32
CA VAL A 82 6.13 -1.83 5.58
C VAL A 82 6.95 -2.05 4.30
N LEU A 83 6.67 -3.08 3.53
CA LEU A 83 7.38 -3.34 2.27
C LEU A 83 7.19 -2.21 1.25
N ILE A 84 5.98 -1.66 1.13
CA ILE A 84 5.74 -0.50 0.25
C ILE A 84 6.54 0.72 0.73
N ALA A 85 6.60 0.96 2.04
CA ALA A 85 7.40 2.05 2.61
C ALA A 85 8.90 1.87 2.33
N LEU A 86 9.43 0.66 2.48
CA LEU A 86 10.83 0.35 2.17
C LEU A 86 11.14 0.55 0.68
N VAL A 87 10.26 0.09 -0.22
CA VAL A 87 10.40 0.33 -1.66
C VAL A 87 10.39 1.83 -1.96
N ALA A 88 9.49 2.58 -1.32
CA ALA A 88 9.43 4.03 -1.48
C ALA A 88 10.69 4.74 -1.01
N GLN A 89 11.26 4.31 0.11
CA GLN A 89 12.52 4.83 0.63
C GLN A 89 13.66 4.57 -0.36
N VAL A 90 13.80 3.33 -0.85
CA VAL A 90 14.85 2.98 -1.83
C VAL A 90 14.71 3.82 -3.10
N VAL A 91 13.48 4.01 -3.61
CA VAL A 91 13.23 4.85 -4.79
C VAL A 91 13.61 6.31 -4.54
N ASP A 92 13.30 6.86 -3.36
CA ASP A 92 13.70 8.22 -2.99
C ASP A 92 15.23 8.37 -2.90
N GLU A 93 15.93 7.40 -2.31
CA GLU A 93 17.39 7.40 -2.24
C GLU A 93 18.04 7.33 -3.63
N VAL A 94 17.53 6.46 -4.51
CA VAL A 94 17.98 6.39 -5.91
C VAL A 94 17.71 7.69 -6.64
N PHE A 95 16.57 8.34 -6.41
CA PHE A 95 16.24 9.64 -7.00
C PHE A 95 17.21 10.73 -6.54
N VAL A 96 17.50 10.80 -5.23
CA VAL A 96 18.46 11.74 -4.64
C VAL A 96 19.85 11.54 -5.25
N TRP A 97 20.30 10.29 -5.32
CA TRP A 97 21.59 9.94 -5.93
C TRP A 97 21.65 10.33 -7.42
N ALA A 98 20.64 9.96 -8.21
CA ALA A 98 20.60 10.24 -9.64
C ALA A 98 20.50 11.75 -9.95
N ALA A 99 19.87 12.52 -9.07
CA ALA A 99 19.77 13.98 -9.18
C ALA A 99 21.02 14.72 -8.67
N GLY A 100 22.04 14.01 -8.16
CA GLY A 100 23.27 14.60 -7.63
C GLY A 100 23.07 15.40 -6.35
N LEU A 101 22.06 15.03 -5.56
CA LEU A 101 21.67 15.78 -4.36
C LEU A 101 22.40 15.26 -3.12
N PRO A 102 22.72 16.14 -2.16
CA PRO A 102 23.26 15.70 -0.88
C PRO A 102 22.21 14.83 -0.16
N PRO A 103 22.63 13.71 0.48
CA PRO A 103 21.74 12.96 1.35
C PRO A 103 21.30 13.86 2.51
N ASP A 104 20.02 13.77 2.91
CA ASP A 104 19.55 14.51 4.08
C ASP A 104 20.34 14.07 5.32
N ALA A 105 20.73 15.02 6.16
CA ALA A 105 21.23 14.69 7.49
C ALA A 105 20.12 13.96 8.28
N PRO A 106 20.43 12.88 9.01
CA PRO A 106 19.44 12.27 9.89
C PRO A 106 18.96 13.33 10.89
N MET A 107 17.63 13.55 10.94
CA MET A 107 17.00 14.33 12.02
C MET A 107 16.99 13.53 13.31
#